data_AF-A0A800M585-F1
#
_entry.id   AF-A0A800M585-F1
#
_cell.length_a   1.000
_cell.length_b   1.000
_cell.length_c   1.000
_cell.angle_alpha   90.00
_cell.angle_beta   90.00
_cell.angle_gamma   90.00
#
_symmetry.space_group_name_H-M   'P 1'
#
loop_
_entity.id
_entity.type
_entity.pdbx_description
1 polymer ?
#
loop_
_entity_poly.entity_id
_entity_poly.type
_entity_poly.pdbx_seq_one_letter_code
_entity_poly.pdbx_strand_id
1 'polypeptide(L)'
;MLVVQTAGITGRGLALFFEEEPDPIPMAYRLDVIITRPDGSAFETEAQREFARKVPPGEVVVFFLPGVEKSEVPVGSCVRVLSPVAA
;
A
#
# COMPACT_ATOMS: atom_id res chain seq x y z
N MET A 1 3.20 5.44 -7.55
CA MET A 1 2.69 4.09 -7.89
C MET A 1 1.19 4.11 -7.88
N LEU A 2 0.54 3.53 -8.90
CA LEU A 2 -0.93 3.51 -9.02
C LEU A 2 -1.53 2.28 -8.32
N VAL A 3 -2.53 2.49 -7.47
CA VAL A 3 -3.27 1.41 -6.80
C VAL A 3 -4.31 0.84 -7.75
N VAL A 4 -4.14 -0.42 -8.15
CA VAL A 4 -5.05 -1.14 -9.05
C VAL A 4 -6.05 -2.03 -8.31
N GLN A 5 -5.72 -2.41 -7.08
CA GLN A 5 -6.59 -3.23 -6.25
C GLN A 5 -6.33 -2.96 -4.77
N THR A 6 -7.38 -3.08 -3.96
CA THR A 6 -7.29 -3.00 -2.50
C THR A 6 -8.01 -4.18 -1.85
N ALA A 7 -7.41 -4.74 -0.79
CA ALA A 7 -7.99 -5.82 0.00
C ALA A 7 -7.94 -5.46 1.48
N GLY A 8 -9.12 -5.33 2.10
CA GLY A 8 -9.21 -5.13 3.55
C GLY A 8 -8.76 -6.39 4.28
N ILE A 9 -7.89 -6.21 5.26
CA ILE A 9 -7.49 -7.25 6.20
C ILE A 9 -8.26 -6.99 7.48
N THR A 10 -9.31 -7.78 7.72
CA THR A 10 -10.24 -7.61 8.84
C THR A 10 -9.52 -7.39 10.16
N GLY A 11 -9.77 -6.25 10.81
CA GLY A 11 -9.20 -5.88 12.11
C GLY A 11 -7.71 -5.52 12.09
N ARG A 12 -7.07 -5.41 10.92
CA ARG A 12 -5.64 -5.11 10.80
C ARG A 12 -5.36 -3.88 9.95
N GLY A 13 -6.02 -3.73 8.80
CA GLY A 13 -5.76 -2.60 7.89
C GLY A 13 -6.05 -2.94 6.43
N LEU A 14 -5.30 -2.33 5.52
CA LEU A 14 -5.54 -2.42 4.08
C LEU A 14 -4.29 -2.87 3.32
N ALA A 15 -4.42 -3.88 2.47
CA ALA A 15 -3.40 -4.23 1.48
C ALA A 15 -3.66 -3.51 0.16
N LEU A 16 -2.61 -2.85 -0.36
CA LEU A 16 -2.61 -2.21 -1.67
C LEU A 16 -1.79 -3.02 -2.66
N PHE A 17 -2.36 -3.18 -3.86
CA PHE A 17 -1.74 -3.83 -4.98
C PHE A 17 -1.52 -2.80 -6.08
N PHE A 18 -0.35 -2.87 -6.72
CA PHE A 18 0.11 -1.91 -7.72
C PHE A 18 0.24 -2.57 -9.10
N GLU A 19 0.16 -1.76 -10.16
CA GLU A 19 0.40 -2.23 -11.53
C GLU A 19 1.86 -2.58 -11.79
N GLU A 20 2.76 -1.78 -11.22
CA GLU A 20 4.21 -1.94 -11.31
C GLU A 20 4.78 -2.26 -9.92
N GLU A 21 5.85 -3.04 -9.89
CA GLU A 21 6.54 -3.30 -8.62
C GLU A 21 7.10 -1.98 -8.07
N PRO A 22 6.92 -1.69 -6.77
CA PRO A 22 7.60 -0.55 -6.15
C PRO A 22 9.10 -0.62 -6.42
N ASP A 23 9.73 0.55 -6.60
CA ASP A 23 11.19 0.72 -6.57
C ASP A 23 11.80 -0.14 -5.45
N PRO A 24 13.06 -0.61 -5.57
CA PRO A 24 13.66 -1.59 -4.67
C PRO A 24 13.84 -1.05 -3.24
N ILE A 25 12.73 -1.01 -2.51
CA ILE A 25 12.62 -0.76 -1.08
C ILE A 25 12.83 -2.10 -0.40
N PRO A 26 13.76 -2.23 0.56
CA PRO A 26 13.95 -3.48 1.26
C PRO A 26 12.64 -3.99 1.90
N MET A 27 12.44 -5.30 1.89
CA MET A 27 11.25 -5.91 2.52
C MET A 27 11.27 -5.71 4.03
N ALA A 28 10.08 -5.72 4.65
CA ALA A 28 9.88 -5.53 6.09
C ALA A 28 10.26 -4.14 6.64
N TYR A 29 10.44 -3.14 5.77
CA TYR A 29 10.61 -1.74 6.19
C TYR A 29 9.26 -1.08 6.44
N ARG A 30 9.22 -0.22 7.47
CA ARG A 30 8.16 0.79 7.61
C ARG A 30 8.50 1.96 6.70
N LEU A 31 7.48 2.43 6.01
CA LEU A 31 7.58 3.47 4.99
C LEU A 31 6.56 4.54 5.32
N ASP A 32 7.03 5.79 5.39
CA ASP A 32 6.10 6.91 5.34
C ASP A 32 5.65 7.07 3.89
N VAL A 33 4.33 7.01 3.68
CA VAL A 33 3.72 7.16 2.36
C VAL A 33 2.69 8.27 2.36
N ILE A 34 2.63 8.99 1.24
CA ILE A 34 1.52 9.88 0.91
C ILE A 34 0.59 9.15 -0.03
N ILE A 35 -0.69 9.08 0.34
CA ILE A 35 -1.75 8.60 -0.52
C ILE A 35 -2.50 9.80 -1.07
N THR A 36 -2.53 9.93 -2.40
CA THR A 36 -3.39 10.87 -3.12
C THR A 36 -4.58 10.13 -3.68
N ARG A 37 -5.79 10.50 -3.26
CA ARG A 37 -7.05 9.93 -3.74
C ARG A 37 -7.42 10.49 -5.12
N PRO A 38 -8.31 9.82 -5.88
CA PRO A 38 -8.79 10.33 -7.17
C PRO A 38 -9.53 11.67 -7.11
N ASP A 39 -10.09 12.03 -5.95
CA ASP A 39 -10.74 13.32 -5.71
C ASP A 39 -9.73 14.47 -5.49
N GLY A 40 -8.43 14.18 -5.49
CA GLY A 40 -7.34 15.14 -5.28
C GLY A 40 -6.96 15.34 -3.81
N SER A 41 -7.72 14.80 -2.85
CA SER A 41 -7.33 14.83 -1.44
C SER A 41 -6.14 13.90 -1.18
N ALA A 42 -5.32 14.25 -0.19
CA ALA A 42 -4.17 13.45 0.16
C ALA A 42 -3.97 13.39 1.69
N PHE A 43 -3.40 12.29 2.14
CA PHE A 43 -3.03 12.09 3.54
C PHE A 43 -1.75 11.27 3.65
N GLU A 44 -1.06 11.43 4.79
CA GLU A 44 0.16 10.70 5.10
C GLU A 44 -0.16 9.55 6.07
N THR A 45 0.52 8.42 5.90
CA THR A 45 0.35 7.23 6.75
C THR A 45 1.58 6.34 6.66
N GLU A 46 1.75 5.45 7.63
CA GLU A 46 2.74 4.39 7.56
C GLU A 46 2.25 3.24 6.67
N ALA A 47 3.16 2.65 5.91
CA ALA A 47 2.97 1.42 5.16
C ALA A 47 4.09 0.43 5.45
N GLN A 48 3.80 -0.86 5.31
CA GLN A 48 4.77 -1.95 5.44
C GLN A 48 4.84 -2.71 4.13
N ARG A 49 6.05 -2.90 3.59
CA ARG A 49 6.25 -3.74 2.41
C ARG A 49 6.20 -5.21 2.83
N GLU A 50 5.17 -5.93 2.38
CA GLU A 50 4.93 -7.33 2.71
C GLU A 50 4.70 -8.16 1.43
N PHE A 51 4.82 -9.49 1.58
CA PHE A 51 4.26 -10.41 0.59
C PHE A 51 2.80 -10.70 0.92
N ALA A 52 1.91 -10.47 -0.04
CA ALA A 52 0.55 -10.98 0.05
C ALA A 52 0.39 -12.19 -0.86
N ARG A 53 -0.30 -13.20 -0.32
CA ARG A 53 -0.78 -14.33 -1.11
C ARG A 53 -2.02 -13.88 -1.89
N LYS A 54 -1.88 -13.66 -3.20
CA LYS A 54 -3.02 -13.38 -4.08
C LYS A 54 -3.70 -14.70 -4.41
N VAL A 55 -5.03 -14.75 -4.27
CA VAL A 55 -5.86 -15.80 -4.87
C VAL A 55 -6.33 -15.21 -6.20
N PRO A 56 -5.77 -15.53 -7.41
CA PRO A 56 -4.90 -16.66 -7.83
C PRO A 56 -3.51 -16.22 -8.42
N PRO A 57 -2.68 -17.18 -8.92
CA PRO A 57 -1.46 -17.62 -8.25
C PRO A 57 -0.33 -16.57 -8.20
N GLY A 58 0.39 -16.56 -7.08
CA GLY A 58 1.64 -15.82 -6.92
C GLY A 58 1.70 -15.12 -5.57
N GLU A 59 2.90 -15.07 -5.00
CA GLU A 59 3.22 -14.06 -3.99
C GLU A 59 3.47 -12.76 -4.73
N VAL A 60 2.74 -11.71 -4.35
CA VAL A 60 2.94 -10.37 -4.88
C VAL A 60 3.39 -9.46 -3.76
N VAL A 61 4.29 -8.54 -4.08
CA VAL A 61 4.68 -7.47 -3.18
C VAL A 61 3.49 -6.53 -3.03
N VAL A 62 3.12 -6.24 -1.80
CA VAL A 62 2.07 -5.28 -1.45
C VAL A 62 2.56 -4.29 -0.43
N PHE A 63 1.85 -3.17 -0.34
CA PHE A 63 1.93 -2.31 0.83
C PHE A 63 0.76 -2.60 1.74
N PHE A 64 1.06 -2.98 2.97
CA PHE A 64 0.10 -3.11 4.04
C PHE A 64 0.05 -1.82 4.86
N LEU A 65 -1.13 -1.22 4.97
CA LEU A 65 -1.37 -0.02 5.75
C LEU A 65 -2.14 -0.38 7.02
N PRO A 66 -1.48 -0.44 8.18
CA PRO A 66 -2.14 -0.76 9.43
C PRO A 66 -3.15 0.34 9.79
N GLY A 67 -4.34 -0.07 10.23
CA GLY A 67 -5.39 0.85 10.69
C GLY A 67 -6.11 1.66 9.61
N VAL A 68 -5.71 1.54 8.34
CA VAL A 68 -6.38 2.20 7.21
C VAL A 68 -7.52 1.32 6.69
N GLU A 69 -8.68 1.92 6.45
CA GLU A 69 -9.84 1.25 5.88
C GLU A 69 -9.88 1.32 4.35
N LYS A 70 -10.59 0.38 3.73
CA LYS A 70 -10.76 0.32 2.27
C LYS A 70 -11.43 1.56 1.69
N SER A 71 -12.33 2.19 2.45
CA SER A 71 -13.03 3.42 2.09
C SER A 71 -12.09 4.61 1.96
N GLU A 72 -10.96 4.58 2.66
CA GLU A 72 -9.97 5.66 2.69
C GLU A 72 -8.99 5.61 1.51
N VAL A 73 -8.85 4.46 0.86
CA VAL A 73 -7.96 4.30 -0.30
C VAL A 73 -8.74 3.57 -1.41
N PRO A 74 -9.54 4.30 -2.20
CA PRO A 74 -10.20 3.72 -3.36
C PRO A 74 -9.18 3.33 -4.45
N VAL A 75 -9.58 2.41 -5.33
CA VAL A 75 -8.81 2.08 -6.54
C VAL A 75 -8.62 3.35 -7.39
N GLY A 76 -7.44 3.48 -8.00
CA GLY A 76 -7.04 4.69 -8.71
C GLY A 76 -6.30 5.71 -7.83
N SER A 77 -6.18 5.47 -6.52
CA SER A 77 -5.32 6.27 -5.66
C SER A 77 -3.84 6.11 -6.05
N CYS A 78 -3.05 7.14 -5.83
CA CYS A 78 -1.61 7.14 -6.05
C CYS A 78 -0.87 7.08 -4.71
N VAL A 79 0.14 6.23 -4.62
CA VAL A 79 1.03 6.13 -3.47
C VAL A 79 2.40 6.69 -3.83
N ARG A 80 2.92 7.58 -2.99
CA ARG A 80 4.27 8.11 -3.06
C ARG A 80 5.01 7.81 -1.76
N VAL A 81 6.15 7.16 -1.85
CA VAL A 81 7.02 6.86 -0.70
C VAL A 81 7.88 8.09 -0.41
N LEU A 82 7.91 8.54 0.85
CA LEU A 82 8.66 9.74 1.25
C LEU A 82 10.10 9.44 1.63
N SER A 83 10.35 8.34 2.34
CA SER A 83 11.69 7.78 2.61
C SER A 83 11.54 6.40 3.27
N PRO A 84 12.38 5.41 2.92
CA PRO A 84 12.47 4.18 3.70
C PRO A 84 13.10 4.47 5.06
N VAL A 85 12.33 4.22 6.14
CA VAL A 85 12.88 4.22 7.49
C VAL A 85 13.31 2.79 7.79
N ALA A 86 14.60 2.58 8.04
CA ALA A 86 15.08 1.29 8.54
C ALA A 86 14.40 0.98 9.86
N ALA A 87 13.63 -0.11 9.87
CA ALA A 87 12.98 -0.65 11.06
C ALA A 87 13.99 -1.22 12.06
#